data_AF-A0A9V1ETB0-F1
#
_entry.id   AF-A0A9V1ETB0-F1
#
_cell.length_a   1.000
_cell.length_b   1.000
_cell.length_c   1.000
_cell.angle_alpha   90.00
_cell.angle_beta   90.00
_cell.angle_gamma   90.00
#
_symmetry.space_group_name_H-M   'P 1'
#
loop_
_entity.id
_entity.type
_entity.pdbx_description
1 polymer ?
#
loop_
_entity_poly.entity_id
_entity_poly.type
_entity_poly.pdbx_seq_one_letter_code
_entity_poly.pdbx_strand_id
1 'polypeptide(L)'
;MEPRVLCVLLLVSTLALSSLAQGQLEMCVVDPHKRTNCGSPGITPSQCKDKGCCFDNTVRGVPWCFFPVAVDNPPEEECSF
;
A
#
# COMPACT_ATOMS: atom_id res chain seq x y z
N MET A 1 33.44 24.62 10.72
CA MET A 1 32.08 24.09 10.48
C MET A 1 31.11 25.13 11.00
N GLU A 2 30.40 25.82 10.10
CA GLU A 2 29.54 26.94 10.49
C GLU A 2 28.22 26.40 11.06
N PRO A 3 27.77 26.85 12.24
CA PRO A 3 26.55 26.32 12.87
C PRO A 3 25.30 26.53 12.00
N ARG A 4 25.32 27.57 11.15
CA ARG A 4 24.28 27.83 10.15
C ARG A 4 24.20 26.76 9.08
N VAL A 5 25.34 26.28 8.59
CA VAL A 5 25.41 25.23 7.57
C VAL A 5 24.93 23.91 8.17
N LEU A 6 25.30 23.61 9.41
CA LEU A 6 24.82 22.41 10.11
C LEU A 6 23.29 22.41 10.30
N CYS A 7 22.70 23.53 10.73
CA CYS A 7 21.24 23.64 10.86
C CYS A 7 20.51 23.47 9.53
N VAL A 8 21.00 24.09 8.45
CA VAL A 8 20.40 23.96 7.12
C VAL A 8 20.45 22.51 6.64
N LEU A 9 21.56 21.80 6.86
CA LEU A 9 21.68 20.39 6.50
C LEU A 9 20.72 19.48 7.28
N LEU A 10 20.52 19.74 8.57
CA LEU A 10 19.57 18.99 9.40
C LEU A 10 18.12 19.23 8.97
N LEU A 11 17.72 20.48 8.71
CA LEU A 11 16.37 20.83 8.27
C LEU A 11 16.02 20.21 6.91
N VAL A 12 16.96 20.23 5.96
CA VAL A 12 16.78 19.59 4.65
C VAL A 12 16.67 18.07 4.80
N SER A 13 17.44 17.47 5.70
CA SER A 13 17.39 16.02 5.96
C SER A 13 16.04 15.59 6.53
N THR A 14 15.47 16.34 7.48
CA THR A 14 14.15 16.02 8.07
C THR A 14 13.01 16.16 7.06
N LEU A 15 13.02 17.19 6.21
CA LEU A 15 12.01 17.38 5.17
C LEU A 15 12.05 16.27 4.11
N ALA A 16 13.24 15.80 3.74
CA ALA A 16 13.39 14.70 2.79
C ALA A 16 12.88 13.36 3.35
N LEU A 17 13.07 13.11 4.65
CA LEU A 17 12.55 11.92 5.34
C LEU A 17 11.01 11.88 5.35
N SER A 18 10.36 13.02 5.58
CA SER A 18 8.89 13.12 5.56
C SER A 18 8.28 12.77 4.20
N SER A 19 8.93 13.19 3.10
CA SER A 19 8.45 12.95 1.74
C SER A 19 8.53 11.48 1.28
N LEU A 20 9.33 10.64 1.94
CA LEU A 20 9.42 9.21 1.62
C LEU A 20 8.29 8.38 2.25
N ALA A 21 7.55 8.93 3.22
CA ALA A 21 6.57 8.17 4.01
C ALA A 21 5.16 8.10 3.38
N GLN A 22 4.94 8.70 2.21
CA GLN A 22 3.65 8.61 1.51
C GLN A 22 3.53 7.25 0.78
N GLY A 23 3.46 6.17 1.57
CA GLY A 23 3.03 4.86 1.10
C GLY A 23 1.53 4.90 0.85
N GLN A 24 1.12 4.72 -0.40
CA GLN A 24 -0.27 4.58 -0.78
C GLN A 24 -0.85 3.36 -0.02
N LEU A 25 -1.87 3.58 0.83
CA LEU A 25 -2.46 2.49 1.60
C LEU A 25 -3.40 1.69 0.69
N GLU A 26 -2.97 0.48 0.33
CA GLU A 26 -3.74 -0.45 -0.49
C GLU A 26 -4.63 -1.34 0.39
N MET A 27 -5.95 -1.30 0.16
CA MET A 27 -6.92 -2.16 0.87
C MET A 27 -7.33 -3.37 0.04
N CYS A 28 -7.38 -4.54 0.69
CA CYS A 28 -7.90 -5.79 0.11
C CYS A 28 -9.40 -6.03 0.36
N VAL A 29 -10.11 -5.10 0.99
CA VAL A 29 -11.54 -5.25 1.29
C VAL A 29 -12.36 -4.70 0.12
N VAL A 30 -12.57 -5.55 -0.88
CA VAL A 30 -13.35 -5.21 -2.08
C VAL A 30 -14.57 -6.14 -2.16
N ASP A 31 -15.73 -5.55 -2.45
CA ASP A 31 -16.96 -6.30 -2.72
C ASP A 31 -16.69 -7.39 -3.78
N PRO A 32 -17.03 -8.66 -3.52
CA PRO A 32 -16.68 -9.79 -4.39
C PRO A 32 -17.08 -9.60 -5.85
N HIS A 33 -18.22 -8.95 -6.12
CA HIS A 33 -18.73 -8.74 -7.47
C HIS A 33 -18.10 -7.52 -8.16
N LYS A 34 -17.44 -6.65 -7.41
CA LYS A 34 -16.70 -5.48 -7.93
C LYS A 34 -15.20 -5.75 -8.07
N ARG A 35 -14.74 -6.95 -7.75
CA ARG A 35 -13.33 -7.34 -7.86
C ARG A 35 -12.86 -7.32 -9.32
N THR A 36 -11.81 -6.57 -9.60
CA THR A 36 -11.12 -6.59 -10.88
C THR A 36 -10.06 -7.70 -10.85
N ASN A 37 -10.15 -8.66 -11.77
CA ASN A 37 -9.24 -9.80 -11.83
C ASN A 37 -7.78 -9.36 -12.06
N CYS A 38 -6.86 -9.81 -11.21
CA CYS A 38 -5.42 -9.56 -11.30
C CYS A 38 -4.59 -10.85 -11.63
N GLY A 39 -5.22 -12.03 -11.64
CA GLY A 39 -4.54 -13.32 -11.76
C GLY A 39 -5.07 -14.22 -12.88
N SER A 40 -4.51 -15.42 -12.96
CA SER A 40 -5.00 -16.51 -13.80
C SER A 40 -5.94 -17.43 -13.02
N PRO A 41 -6.83 -18.18 -13.69
CA PRO A 41 -7.60 -19.23 -13.03
C PRO A 41 -6.66 -20.26 -12.41
N GLY A 42 -6.93 -20.66 -11.17
CA GLY A 42 -6.09 -21.60 -10.42
C GLY A 42 -4.80 -21.01 -9.84
N ILE A 43 -4.62 -19.69 -9.86
CA ILE A 43 -3.48 -19.01 -9.23
C ILE A 43 -3.41 -19.35 -7.72
N THR A 44 -2.21 -19.57 -7.22
CA THR A 44 -2.00 -19.82 -5.78
C THR A 44 -2.04 -18.50 -5.00
N PRO A 45 -2.37 -18.53 -3.69
CA PRO A 45 -2.37 -17.34 -2.86
C PRO A 45 -1.02 -16.61 -2.86
N SER A 46 0.09 -17.35 -2.87
CA SER A 46 1.44 -16.81 -2.98
C SER A 46 1.65 -16.05 -4.28
N GLN A 47 1.43 -16.71 -5.43
CA GLN A 47 1.60 -16.08 -6.74
C GLN A 47 0.72 -14.84 -6.93
N CYS A 48 -0.48 -14.81 -6.34
CA CYS A 48 -1.31 -13.61 -6.38
C CYS A 48 -0.69 -12.45 -5.58
N LYS A 49 -0.20 -12.73 -4.37
CA LYS A 49 0.46 -11.74 -3.50
C LYS A 49 1.78 -11.26 -4.08
N ASP A 50 2.56 -12.15 -4.72
CA ASP A 50 3.80 -11.80 -5.42
C ASP A 50 3.57 -10.80 -6.57
N LYS A 51 2.36 -10.76 -7.13
CA LYS A 51 1.94 -9.77 -8.13
C LYS A 51 1.47 -8.45 -7.53
N GLY A 52 1.53 -8.28 -6.21
CA GLY A 52 1.01 -7.10 -5.51
C GLY A 52 -0.52 -7.08 -5.42
N CYS A 53 -1.17 -8.24 -5.50
CA CYS A 53 -2.62 -8.34 -5.51
C CYS A 53 -3.18 -9.07 -4.29
N CYS A 54 -4.47 -8.85 -4.06
CA CYS A 54 -5.21 -9.44 -2.96
C CYS A 54 -5.77 -10.81 -3.36
N PHE A 55 -5.73 -11.76 -2.42
CA PHE A 55 -6.27 -13.10 -2.61
C PHE A 55 -7.39 -13.39 -1.60
N ASP A 56 -8.58 -13.75 -2.08
CA ASP A 56 -9.70 -14.24 -1.28
C ASP A 56 -10.52 -15.26 -2.08
N ASN A 57 -10.58 -16.50 -1.57
CA ASN A 57 -11.31 -17.61 -2.17
C ASN A 57 -12.60 -17.96 -1.41
N THR A 58 -13.07 -17.09 -0.52
CA THR A 58 -14.24 -17.35 0.33
C THR A 58 -15.55 -17.30 -0.46
N VAL A 59 -15.58 -16.54 -1.57
CA VAL A 59 -16.73 -16.40 -2.47
C VAL A 59 -16.46 -17.11 -3.80
N ARG A 60 -17.43 -17.89 -4.27
CA ARG A 60 -17.36 -18.59 -5.56
C ARG A 60 -17.96 -17.74 -6.69
N GLY A 61 -17.52 -18.00 -7.92
CA GLY A 61 -18.04 -17.32 -9.11
C GLY A 61 -17.49 -15.90 -9.33
N VAL A 62 -16.45 -15.52 -8.57
CA VAL A 62 -15.78 -14.23 -8.64
C VAL A 62 -14.25 -14.44 -8.72
N PRO A 63 -13.47 -13.43 -9.14
CA PRO A 63 -12.02 -13.52 -9.13
C PRO A 63 -11.47 -13.70 -7.71
N TRP A 64 -10.67 -14.74 -7.50
CA TRP A 64 -9.98 -14.95 -6.23
C TRP A 64 -8.73 -14.10 -6.08
N CYS A 65 -8.08 -13.78 -7.19
CA CYS A 65 -6.97 -12.83 -7.22
C CYS A 65 -7.43 -11.53 -7.87
N PHE A 66 -7.38 -10.43 -7.11
CA PHE A 66 -7.94 -9.15 -7.52
C PHE A 66 -7.07 -7.96 -7.09
N PHE A 67 -7.23 -6.84 -7.80
CA PHE A 67 -6.50 -5.62 -7.46
C PHE A 67 -6.98 -5.02 -6.14
N PRO A 68 -6.07 -4.50 -5.29
CA PRO A 68 -6.44 -3.70 -4.14
C PRO A 68 -7.10 -2.39 -4.59
N VAL A 69 -7.84 -1.77 -3.67
CA VAL A 69 -8.33 -0.40 -3.85
C VAL A 69 -7.42 0.57 -3.11
N ALA A 70 -6.99 1.62 -3.80
CA ALA A 70 -6.25 2.71 -3.17
C ALA A 70 -7.20 3.51 -2.29
N VAL A 71 -6.83 3.69 -1.03
CA VAL A 71 -7.54 4.55 -0.10
C VAL A 71 -6.92 5.92 -0.24
N ASP A 72 -7.63 6.82 -0.92
CA ASP A 72 -7.31 8.25 -0.90
C ASP A 72 -7.80 8.84 0.44
N ASN A 73 -7.27 8.33 1.53
CA ASN A 73 -7.31 8.94 2.84
C ASN A 73 -6.24 8.23 3.65
N PRO A 74 -5.11 8.88 3.98
CA PRO A 74 -4.21 8.30 4.95
C PRO A 74 -5.03 8.09 6.23
N PRO A 75 -5.12 6.88 6.79
CA PRO A 75 -5.45 6.82 8.19
C PRO A 75 -4.38 7.67 8.88
N GLU A 76 -4.83 8.70 9.57
CA GLU A 76 -4.11 9.37 10.65
C GLU A 76 -3.77 8.36 11.76
N GLU A 77 -3.01 7.33 11.39
CA GLU A 77 -2.26 6.45 12.28
C GLU A 77 -0.84 7.01 12.23
N GLU A 78 -0.69 8.19 12.83
CA GLU A 78 0.52 8.42 13.59
C GLU A 78 0.75 7.14 14.42
N CYS A 79 1.91 6.53 14.30
CA CYS A 79 2.45 5.69 15.37
C CYS A 79 2.50 6.58 16.62
N SER A 80 1.39 6.67 17.35
CA SER A 80 1.35 7.24 18.67
C SER A 80 1.97 6.21 19.60
N PHE A 81 3.08 6.64 20.20
CA PHE A 81 3.81 5.97 21.26
C PHE A 81 2.92 5.66 22.47
#